data_AF-A0A6A4R6F2-F1
#
_entry.id   AF-A0A6A4R6F2-F1
#
_cell.length_a   1.000
_cell.length_b   1.000
_cell.length_c   1.000
_cell.angle_alpha   90.00
_cell.angle_beta   90.00
_cell.angle_gamma   90.00
#
_symmetry.space_group_name_H-M   'P 1'
#
loop_
_entity.id
_entity.type
_entity.pdbx_description
1 polymer ?
#
loop_
_entity_poly.entity_id
_entity_poly.type
_entity_poly.pdbx_seq_one_letter_code
_entity_poly.pdbx_strand_id
1 'polypeptide(L)'
;ESHGQNIVVIHRDGWPLRVALKDFHDGVRYCPSALARPELAPSLEPLPAAHAARNRNSFIVTDDLAAVRDYSCDAFFFIALAEMAIFLECHFGLTEGAFWAMVADVITAYQDAHPEHAERYRLFDVFVPEWEVEALTRRRLFGDDEPQVKRVPNPLAVHAPLPRPASATPGAPAATQERTPC
;
A
#
# COMPACT_ATOMS: atom_id res chain seq x y z
N GLU A 1 0.18 4.25 8.17
CA GLU A 1 1.55 3.87 8.51
C GLU A 1 1.47 2.53 9.19
N SER A 2 1.91 1.50 8.48
CA SER A 2 1.60 0.09 8.75
C SER A 2 2.75 -0.63 9.46
N HIS A 3 3.50 0.09 10.29
CA HIS A 3 4.49 -0.50 11.19
C HIS A 3 3.85 -1.47 12.18
N GLY A 4 4.61 -2.47 12.64
CA GLY A 4 4.13 -3.45 13.62
C GLY A 4 3.55 -2.81 14.89
N GLN A 5 4.13 -1.69 15.37
CA GLN A 5 3.62 -0.96 16.53
C GLN A 5 2.21 -0.38 16.37
N ASN A 6 1.72 -0.22 15.13
CA ASN A 6 0.40 0.37 14.81
C ASN A 6 -0.66 -0.68 14.48
N ILE A 7 -0.29 -1.96 14.49
CA ILE A 7 -1.16 -3.09 14.15
C ILE A 7 -1.33 -3.97 15.40
N VAL A 8 -2.58 -4.15 15.83
CA VAL A 8 -2.94 -5.07 16.91
C VAL A 8 -3.64 -6.27 16.31
N VAL A 9 -3.09 -7.48 16.50
CA VAL A 9 -3.74 -8.73 16.10
C VAL A 9 -4.71 -9.16 17.19
N ILE A 10 -6.00 -9.22 16.85
CA ILE A 10 -7.03 -9.76 17.72
C ILE A 10 -7.18 -11.24 17.38
N HIS A 11 -6.96 -12.10 18.37
CA HIS A 11 -6.93 -13.56 18.19
C HIS A 11 -7.90 -14.26 19.15
N ARG A 12 -8.19 -15.53 18.86
CA ARG A 12 -8.80 -16.47 19.79
C ARG A 12 -7.90 -17.70 19.87
N ASP A 13 -7.42 -18.03 21.06
CA ASP A 13 -6.55 -19.19 21.31
C ASP A 13 -5.31 -19.24 20.38
N GLY A 14 -4.67 -18.09 20.18
CA GLY A 14 -3.53 -17.92 19.27
C GLY A 14 -3.87 -17.79 17.79
N TRP A 15 -5.12 -18.05 17.38
CA TRP A 15 -5.53 -17.95 15.98
C TRP A 15 -5.95 -16.52 15.59
N PRO A 16 -5.32 -15.89 14.57
CA PRO A 16 -5.64 -14.51 14.17
C PRO A 16 -7.05 -14.43 13.60
N LEU A 17 -7.85 -13.46 14.08
CA LEU A 17 -9.23 -13.23 13.63
C LEU A 17 -9.39 -11.93 12.87
N ARG A 18 -8.75 -10.86 13.33
CA ARG A 18 -8.82 -9.52 12.73
C ARG A 18 -7.67 -8.66 13.22
N VAL A 19 -7.47 -7.53 12.55
CA VAL A 19 -6.53 -6.48 12.98
C VAL A 19 -7.28 -5.25 13.46
N ALA A 20 -6.71 -4.54 14.43
CA ALA A 20 -7.07 -3.17 14.76
C ALA A 20 -5.87 -2.26 14.45
N LEU A 21 -6.16 -1.11 13.85
CA LEU A 21 -5.16 -0.12 13.48
C LEU A 21 -5.28 1.09 14.41
N LYS A 22 -4.14 1.67 14.78
CA LYS A 22 -4.07 2.89 15.58
C LYS A 22 -3.11 3.90 14.96
N ASP A 23 -3.06 5.07 15.58
CA ASP A 23 -2.05 6.11 15.32
C ASP A 23 -2.15 6.80 13.94
N PHE A 24 -3.36 7.23 13.59
CA PHE A 24 -3.65 7.82 12.27
C PHE A 24 -3.19 9.27 12.12
N HIS A 25 -3.01 10.00 13.22
CA HIS A 25 -2.90 11.46 13.21
C HIS A 25 -1.67 12.00 12.47
N ASP A 26 -0.58 11.23 12.41
CA ASP A 26 0.63 11.55 11.62
C ASP A 26 1.01 10.40 10.65
N GLY A 27 0.27 9.28 10.71
CA GLY A 27 0.61 8.06 9.97
C GLY A 27 -0.16 7.86 8.68
N VAL A 28 -1.11 8.71 8.29
CA VAL A 28 -1.86 8.51 7.04
C VAL A 28 -1.16 9.25 5.91
N ARG A 29 -0.99 8.59 4.75
CA ARG A 29 -0.55 9.24 3.51
C ARG A 29 -1.55 8.95 2.40
N TYR A 30 -2.00 9.97 1.69
CA TYR A 30 -2.93 9.80 0.58
C TYR A 30 -2.71 10.83 -0.53
N CYS A 31 -3.21 10.49 -1.71
CA CYS A 31 -3.24 11.38 -2.87
C CYS A 31 -4.68 11.87 -3.10
N PRO A 32 -4.95 13.20 -3.06
CA PRO A 32 -6.30 13.74 -3.18
C PRO A 32 -7.00 13.32 -4.49
N SER A 33 -6.26 13.29 -5.61
CA SER A 33 -6.79 12.91 -6.91
C SER A 33 -7.10 11.41 -7.04
N ALA A 34 -6.58 10.57 -6.13
CA ALA A 34 -6.79 9.12 -6.12
C ALA A 34 -7.73 8.63 -5.01
N LEU A 35 -8.38 9.56 -4.28
CA LEU A 35 -9.44 9.22 -3.33
C LEU A 35 -10.59 8.51 -4.07
N ALA A 36 -11.06 7.40 -3.51
CA ALA A 36 -12.21 6.68 -4.08
C ALA A 36 -13.52 7.49 -3.97
N ARG A 37 -13.56 8.42 -3.01
CA ARG A 37 -14.67 9.34 -2.72
C ARG A 37 -14.13 10.76 -2.54
N PRO A 38 -13.76 11.46 -3.63
CA PRO A 38 -13.16 12.79 -3.56
C PRO A 38 -14.05 13.83 -2.85
N GLU A 39 -15.37 13.64 -2.88
CA GLU A 39 -16.34 14.48 -2.18
C GLU A 39 -16.24 14.41 -0.67
N LEU A 40 -15.57 13.38 -0.14
CA LEU A 40 -15.30 13.21 1.30
C LEU A 40 -13.86 13.59 1.68
N ALA A 41 -13.13 14.27 0.79
CA ALA A 41 -11.78 14.74 1.09
C ALA A 41 -11.80 15.61 2.37
N PRO A 42 -10.93 15.32 3.35
CA PRO A 42 -10.91 16.10 4.59
C PRO A 42 -10.39 17.50 4.33
N SER A 43 -10.96 18.49 5.02
CA SER A 43 -10.32 19.79 5.18
C SER A 43 -9.28 19.67 6.29
N LEU A 44 -8.01 19.82 5.91
CA LEU A 44 -6.87 19.67 6.81
C LEU A 44 -6.32 21.05 7.17
N GLU A 45 -6.01 21.23 8.45
CA GLU A 45 -5.24 22.40 8.88
C GLU A 45 -3.80 22.30 8.35
N PRO A 46 -3.21 23.39 7.84
CA PRO A 46 -1.83 23.38 7.37
C PRO A 46 -0.86 23.00 8.48
N LEU A 47 0.17 22.22 8.14
CA LEU A 47 1.24 21.92 9.09
C LEU A 47 1.93 23.22 9.53
N PRO A 48 2.15 23.41 10.85
CA PRO A 48 2.94 24.55 11.32
C PRO A 48 4.34 24.54 10.69
N ALA A 49 4.82 25.71 10.25
CA ALA A 49 6.12 25.85 9.59
C ALA A 49 7.29 25.28 10.43
N ALA A 50 7.20 25.40 11.76
CA ALA A 50 8.19 24.84 12.68
C ALA A 50 8.23 23.30 12.69
N HIS A 51 7.11 22.63 12.41
CA HIS A 51 7.05 21.17 12.28
C HIS A 51 7.64 20.72 10.96
N ALA A 52 7.23 21.35 9.85
CA ALA A 52 7.78 21.09 8.53
C ALA A 52 9.30 21.30 8.46
N ALA A 53 9.83 22.28 9.20
CA ALA A 53 11.27 22.51 9.30
C ALA A 53 12.03 21.42 10.08
N ARG A 54 11.38 20.69 10.99
CA ARG A 54 12.00 19.64 11.81
C ARG A 54 11.82 18.24 11.26
N ASN A 55 10.72 17.99 10.55
CA ASN A 55 10.42 16.71 9.96
C ASN A 55 9.78 16.92 8.58
N ARG A 56 10.63 17.16 7.59
CA ARG A 56 10.20 17.43 6.20
C ARG A 56 9.46 16.25 5.57
N ASN A 57 9.62 15.04 6.14
CA ASN A 57 8.96 13.81 5.70
C ASN A 57 7.64 13.52 6.44
N SER A 58 7.26 14.31 7.45
CA SER A 58 5.96 14.20 8.13
C SER A 58 4.94 15.04 7.35
N PHE A 59 4.38 14.41 6.34
CA PHE A 59 3.28 14.95 5.55
C PHE A 59 2.28 13.83 5.24
N ILE A 60 1.01 14.23 5.15
CA ILE A 60 -0.10 13.30 4.91
C ILE A 60 -0.64 13.37 3.47
N VAL A 61 -0.36 14.45 2.75
CA VAL A 61 -0.82 14.68 1.37
C VAL A 61 0.36 14.63 0.41
N THR A 62 0.22 13.89 -0.69
CA THR A 62 1.19 13.87 -1.80
C THR A 62 0.49 13.66 -3.13
N ASP A 63 1.03 14.24 -4.20
CA ASP A 63 0.57 13.96 -5.57
C ASP A 63 1.28 12.76 -6.21
N ASP A 64 2.28 12.19 -5.52
CA ASP A 64 3.00 11.01 -5.96
C ASP A 64 2.32 9.71 -5.48
N LEU A 65 1.70 9.00 -6.42
CA LEU A 65 1.06 7.71 -6.16
C LEU A 65 2.05 6.62 -5.76
N ALA A 66 3.28 6.65 -6.29
CA ALA A 66 4.31 5.70 -5.92
C ALA A 66 4.72 5.91 -4.46
N ALA A 67 4.84 7.17 -4.00
CA ALA A 67 5.10 7.47 -2.60
C ALA A 67 3.98 7.01 -1.64
N VAL A 68 2.72 6.97 -2.08
CA VAL A 68 1.61 6.39 -1.29
C VAL A 68 1.75 4.86 -1.19
N ARG A 69 2.02 4.20 -2.32
CA ARG A 69 2.26 2.74 -2.37
C ARG A 69 3.47 2.37 -1.51
N ASP A 70 4.61 3.02 -1.74
CA ASP A 70 5.88 2.70 -1.10
C ASP A 70 5.86 3.02 0.39
N TYR A 71 5.14 4.06 0.82
CA TYR A 71 4.94 4.29 2.26
C TYR A 71 4.24 3.13 2.97
N SER A 72 3.32 2.45 2.29
CA SER A 72 2.70 1.23 2.83
C SER A 72 3.63 0.01 2.70
N CYS A 73 4.35 -0.10 1.58
CA CYS A 73 5.20 -1.26 1.30
C CYS A 73 6.46 -1.29 2.18
N ASP A 74 7.10 -0.14 2.39
CA ASP A 74 8.21 0.04 3.31
C ASP A 74 7.79 -0.36 4.73
N ALA A 75 6.75 0.27 5.27
CA ALA A 75 6.32 0.03 6.64
C ALA A 75 5.79 -1.39 6.89
N PHE A 76 4.97 -1.92 5.97
CA PHE A 76 4.30 -3.22 6.18
C PHE A 76 5.12 -4.40 5.67
N PHE A 77 5.51 -4.39 4.39
CA PHE A 77 6.21 -5.53 3.80
C PHE A 77 7.68 -5.53 4.24
N PHE A 78 8.39 -4.42 3.99
CA PHE A 78 9.83 -4.37 4.20
C PHE A 78 10.23 -4.39 5.68
N ILE A 79 9.53 -3.66 6.56
CA ILE A 79 9.84 -3.64 8.00
C ILE A 79 9.06 -4.74 8.75
N ALA A 80 7.74 -4.74 8.69
CA ALA A 80 6.96 -5.60 9.59
C ALA A 80 6.93 -7.08 9.17
N LEU A 81 6.64 -7.39 7.91
CA LEU A 81 6.54 -8.78 7.45
C LEU A 81 7.91 -9.42 7.21
N ALA A 82 8.93 -8.67 6.77
CA ALA A 82 10.28 -9.23 6.60
C ALA A 82 10.86 -9.76 7.92
N GLU A 83 10.67 -9.05 9.03
CA GLU A 83 11.06 -9.54 10.36
C GLU A 83 10.35 -10.86 10.71
N MET A 84 9.06 -10.98 10.36
CA MET A 84 8.32 -12.23 10.55
C MET A 84 8.83 -13.35 9.64
N ALA A 85 9.17 -13.06 8.38
CA ALA A 85 9.74 -14.03 7.45
C ALA A 85 11.07 -14.58 7.98
N ILE A 86 11.98 -13.69 8.38
CA ILE A 86 13.29 -14.03 8.96
C ILE A 86 13.11 -14.87 10.23
N PHE A 87 12.20 -14.47 11.13
CA PHE A 87 11.93 -15.20 12.36
C PHE A 87 11.41 -16.61 12.08
N LEU A 88 10.46 -16.76 11.16
CA LEU A 88 9.88 -18.06 10.81
C LEU A 88 10.88 -18.98 10.11
N GLU A 89 11.79 -18.45 9.30
CA GLU A 89 12.87 -19.25 8.73
C GLU A 89 13.83 -19.72 9.82
N CYS A 90 14.31 -18.80 10.66
CA CYS A 90 15.31 -19.08 11.69
C CYS A 90 14.82 -20.07 12.76
N HIS A 91 13.53 -20.06 13.09
CA HIS A 91 12.99 -20.82 14.22
C HIS A 91 12.04 -21.94 13.84
N PHE A 92 11.47 -21.93 12.64
CA PHE A 92 10.42 -22.87 12.22
C PHE A 92 10.67 -23.50 10.84
N GLY A 93 11.73 -23.11 10.13
CA GLY A 93 12.13 -23.72 8.85
C GLY A 93 11.23 -23.34 7.66
N LEU A 94 10.39 -22.31 7.81
CA LEU A 94 9.64 -21.74 6.69
C LEU A 94 10.55 -20.78 5.92
N THR A 95 10.96 -21.15 4.70
CA THR A 95 11.87 -20.30 3.91
C THR A 95 11.24 -18.95 3.55
N GLU A 96 12.05 -17.90 3.41
CA GLU A 96 11.57 -16.58 2.98
C GLU A 96 10.81 -16.66 1.64
N GLY A 97 11.31 -17.46 0.69
CA GLY A 97 10.64 -17.65 -0.60
C GLY A 97 9.23 -18.24 -0.47
N ALA A 98 9.04 -19.24 0.41
CA ALA A 98 7.73 -19.80 0.67
C ALA A 98 6.81 -18.81 1.40
N PHE A 99 7.36 -18.03 2.34
CA PHE A 99 6.64 -16.97 3.03
C PHE A 99 6.10 -15.91 2.05
N TRP A 100 6.95 -15.38 1.18
CA TRP A 100 6.56 -14.34 0.22
C TRP A 100 5.62 -14.85 -0.87
N ALA A 101 5.73 -16.13 -1.26
CA ALA A 101 4.75 -16.78 -2.12
C ALA A 101 3.36 -16.81 -1.46
N MET A 102 3.25 -17.19 -0.18
CA MET A 102 1.96 -17.15 0.54
C MET A 102 1.39 -15.73 0.65
N VAL A 103 2.24 -14.72 0.87
CA VAL A 103 1.80 -13.31 0.88
C VAL A 103 1.24 -12.92 -0.50
N ALA A 104 1.94 -13.26 -1.58
CA ALA A 104 1.48 -13.00 -2.95
C ALA A 104 0.16 -13.71 -3.27
N ASP A 105 -0.02 -14.96 -2.82
CA ASP A 105 -1.25 -15.72 -2.99
C ASP A 105 -2.43 -15.03 -2.29
N VAL A 106 -2.25 -14.54 -1.06
CA VAL A 106 -3.29 -13.80 -0.33
C VAL A 106 -3.68 -12.51 -1.06
N ILE A 107 -2.70 -11.75 -1.54
CA ILE A 107 -2.95 -10.51 -2.29
C ILE A 107 -3.70 -10.82 -3.59
N THR A 108 -3.24 -11.81 -4.35
CA THR A 108 -3.83 -12.18 -5.65
C THR A 108 -5.25 -12.72 -5.47
N ALA A 109 -5.48 -13.59 -4.48
CA ALA A 109 -6.82 -14.08 -4.15
C ALA A 109 -7.79 -12.94 -3.81
N TYR A 110 -7.33 -11.91 -3.08
CA TYR A 110 -8.15 -10.72 -2.81
C TYR A 110 -8.46 -9.94 -4.10
N GLN A 111 -7.45 -9.74 -4.96
CA GLN A 111 -7.62 -9.03 -6.23
C GLN A 111 -8.52 -9.76 -7.24
N ASP A 112 -8.55 -11.09 -7.19
CA ASP A 112 -9.42 -11.94 -8.00
C ASP A 112 -10.85 -11.94 -7.48
N ALA A 113 -11.04 -11.88 -6.16
CA ALA A 113 -12.36 -11.78 -5.54
C ALA A 113 -13.01 -10.39 -5.71
N HIS A 114 -12.22 -9.35 -5.98
CA HIS A 114 -12.70 -7.95 -6.12
C HIS A 114 -12.20 -7.30 -7.42
N PRO A 115 -12.56 -7.83 -8.60
CA PRO A 115 -12.06 -7.34 -9.88
C PRO A 115 -12.50 -5.89 -10.20
N GLU A 116 -13.54 -5.37 -9.54
CA GLU A 116 -13.99 -3.97 -9.65
C GLU A 116 -12.93 -2.94 -9.26
N HIS A 117 -11.87 -3.35 -8.56
CA HIS A 117 -10.77 -2.49 -8.15
C HIS A 117 -9.52 -2.60 -9.05
N ALA A 118 -9.61 -3.25 -10.22
CA ALA A 118 -8.47 -3.52 -11.11
C ALA A 118 -7.63 -2.28 -11.48
N GLU A 119 -8.26 -1.12 -11.71
CA GLU A 119 -7.52 0.13 -11.96
C GLU A 119 -6.70 0.55 -10.74
N ARG A 120 -7.26 0.41 -9.53
CA ARG A 120 -6.54 0.76 -8.29
C ARG A 120 -5.36 -0.17 -8.03
N TYR A 121 -5.49 -1.45 -8.35
CA TYR A 121 -4.35 -2.39 -8.26
C TYR A 121 -3.22 -1.98 -9.19
N ARG A 122 -3.51 -1.47 -10.39
CA ARG A 122 -2.50 -0.94 -11.32
C ARG A 122 -1.86 0.35 -10.82
N LEU A 123 -2.65 1.27 -10.26
CA LEU A 123 -2.14 2.54 -9.72
C LEU A 123 -1.22 2.34 -8.51
N PHE A 124 -1.52 1.36 -7.66
CA PHE A 124 -0.78 1.05 -6.44
C PHE A 124 -0.20 -0.37 -6.49
N ASP A 125 0.45 -0.70 -7.61
CA ASP A 125 0.96 -2.05 -7.85
C ASP A 125 2.07 -2.43 -6.87
N VAL A 126 1.73 -3.31 -5.92
CA VAL A 126 2.66 -3.80 -4.89
C VAL A 126 3.66 -4.82 -5.43
N PHE A 127 3.50 -5.30 -6.68
CA PHE A 127 4.38 -6.27 -7.33
C PHE A 127 5.48 -5.63 -8.20
N VAL A 128 5.64 -4.31 -8.16
CA VAL A 128 6.73 -3.62 -8.88
C VAL A 128 8.10 -4.20 -8.51
N PRO A 129 9.10 -4.20 -9.42
CA PRO A 129 10.38 -4.87 -9.18
C PRO A 129 11.14 -4.41 -7.94
N GLU A 130 10.97 -3.14 -7.56
CA GLU A 130 11.66 -2.52 -6.44
C GLU A 130 10.72 -1.56 -5.71
N TRP A 131 10.92 -1.43 -4.40
CA TRP A 131 10.30 -0.38 -3.59
C TRP A 131 11.33 0.69 -3.22
N GLU A 132 10.88 1.91 -3.07
CA GLU A 132 11.63 2.93 -2.34
C GLU A 132 11.37 2.79 -0.84
N VAL A 133 12.43 2.69 -0.04
CA VAL A 133 12.37 2.54 1.42
C VAL A 133 13.21 3.61 2.12
N GLU A 134 12.78 4.05 3.29
CA GLU A 134 13.50 5.06 4.06
C GLU A 134 14.78 4.47 4.69
N ALA A 135 15.92 5.11 4.43
CA ALA A 135 17.19 4.77 5.05
C ALA A 135 17.32 5.43 6.44
N LEU A 136 16.51 4.98 7.40
CA LEU A 136 16.39 5.56 8.74
C LEU A 136 17.74 5.80 9.45
N THR A 137 18.69 4.86 9.31
CA THR A 137 20.04 5.03 9.89
C THR A 137 20.81 6.18 9.22
N ARG A 138 20.73 6.32 7.89
CA ARG A 138 21.37 7.45 7.20
C ARG A 138 20.75 8.77 7.62
N ARG A 139 19.43 8.83 7.73
CA ARG A 139 18.72 10.00 8.23
C ARG A 139 19.21 10.45 9.60
N ARG A 140 19.45 9.53 10.52
CA ARG A 140 20.00 9.85 11.85
C ARG A 140 21.45 10.35 11.81
N LEU A 141 22.25 9.89 10.85
CA LEU A 141 23.67 10.22 10.74
C LEU A 141 23.93 11.50 9.94
N PHE A 142 23.12 11.76 8.91
CA PHE A 142 23.37 12.80 7.91
C PHE A 142 22.26 13.86 7.85
N GLY A 143 21.20 13.71 8.64
CA GLY A 143 20.03 14.60 8.61
C GLY A 143 19.04 14.25 7.49
N ASP A 144 18.04 15.13 7.33
CA ASP A 144 16.94 15.00 6.37
C ASP A 144 16.76 16.24 5.48
N ASP A 145 17.84 17.00 5.26
CA ASP A 145 17.87 18.10 4.28
C ASP A 145 17.57 17.59 2.86
N GLU A 146 18.01 16.36 2.57
CA GLU A 146 17.63 15.59 1.38
C GLU A 146 16.94 14.28 1.78
N PRO A 147 15.97 13.78 0.98
CA PRO A 147 15.34 12.48 1.21
C PRO A 147 16.38 11.36 1.33
N GLN A 148 16.41 10.69 2.49
CA GLN A 148 17.28 9.55 2.72
C GLN A 148 16.53 8.28 2.35
N VAL A 149 16.54 7.94 1.07
CA VAL A 149 15.82 6.78 0.53
C VAL A 149 16.75 5.81 -0.19
N LYS A 150 16.31 4.56 -0.34
CA LYS A 150 16.98 3.52 -1.12
C LYS A 150 15.95 2.74 -1.92
N ARG A 151 16.35 2.28 -3.11
CA ARG A 151 15.60 1.28 -3.85
C ARG A 151 16.07 -0.10 -3.45
N VAL A 152 15.12 -0.97 -3.10
CA VAL A 152 15.39 -2.35 -2.69
C VAL A 152 14.59 -3.33 -3.54
N PRO A 153 15.12 -4.53 -3.85
CA PRO A 153 14.36 -5.56 -4.53
C PRO A 153 13.09 -5.92 -3.76
N ASN A 154 11.98 -6.04 -4.48
CA ASN A 154 10.71 -6.46 -3.93
C ASN A 154 10.59 -8.00 -4.00
N PRO A 155 10.46 -8.72 -2.86
CA PRO A 155 10.31 -10.17 -2.86
C PRO A 155 9.00 -10.65 -3.48
N LEU A 156 7.97 -9.81 -3.57
CA LEU A 156 6.72 -10.13 -4.26
C LEU A 156 6.87 -10.11 -5.79
N ALA A 157 7.83 -9.38 -6.35
CA ALA A 157 7.89 -9.12 -7.79
C ALA A 157 7.96 -10.39 -8.66
N VAL A 158 8.62 -11.44 -8.17
CA VAL A 158 8.72 -12.74 -8.88
C VAL A 158 7.41 -13.53 -8.87
N HIS A 159 6.45 -13.12 -8.04
CA HIS A 159 5.12 -13.71 -7.88
C HIS A 159 4.02 -12.83 -8.49
N ALA A 160 4.39 -11.80 -9.27
CA ALA A 160 3.43 -10.91 -9.91
C ALA A 160 2.43 -11.70 -10.77
N PRO A 161 1.11 -11.42 -10.66
CA PRO A 161 0.13 -12.06 -11.52
C PRO A 161 0.36 -11.64 -12.97
N LEU A 162 0.03 -12.53 -13.91
CA LEU A 162 0.12 -12.20 -15.34
C LEU A 162 -0.75 -10.96 -15.65
N PRO A 163 -0.31 -10.08 -16.58
CA PRO A 163 -1.06 -8.90 -16.96
C PRO A 163 -2.49 -9.27 -17.37
N ARG A 164 -3.48 -8.78 -16.62
CA ARG A 164 -4.89 -8.99 -16.95
C ARG A 164 -5.25 -8.14 -18.17
N PRO A 165 -5.93 -8.69 -19.19
CA PRO A 165 -6.45 -7.88 -20.29
C PRO A 165 -7.45 -6.85 -19.72
N ALA A 166 -7.43 -5.63 -20.25
CA ALA A 166 -8.36 -4.59 -19.84
C ALA A 166 -9.80 -5.10 -19.99
N SER A 167 -10.58 -5.06 -18.90
CA SER A 167 -12.00 -5.42 -18.96
C SER A 167 -12.69 -4.53 -19.98
N ALA A 168 -13.41 -5.15 -20.93
CA ALA A 168 -14.22 -4.42 -21.88
C ALA A 168 -15.25 -3.56 -21.13
N THR A 169 -15.28 -2.27 -21.47
CA THR A 169 -16.26 -1.31 -20.97
C THR A 169 -17.67 -1.90 -21.13
N PRO A 170 -18.57 -1.83 -20.12
CA PRO A 170 -19.96 -2.22 -20.31
C PRO A 170 -20.54 -1.37 -21.44
N GLY A 171 -21.06 -2.03 -22.47
CA GLY A 171 -21.57 -1.40 -23.68
C GLY A 171 -22.59 -0.29 -23.37
N ALA A 172 -22.50 0.79 -24.13
CA ALA A 172 -23.45 1.88 -24.13
C ALA A 172 -24.91 1.36 -24.22
N PRO A 173 -25.87 2.00 -23.55
CA PRO A 173 -27.27 1.57 -23.61
C PRO A 173 -27.76 1.64 -25.06
N ALA A 174 -28.42 0.58 -25.51
CA ALA A 174 -29.03 0.51 -26.82
C ALA A 174 -30.02 1.67 -27.00
N ALA A 175 -29.81 2.47 -28.06
CA ALA A 175 -30.71 3.53 -28.45
C ALA A 175 -32.12 2.96 -28.65
N THR A 176 -33.08 3.47 -27.88
CA THR A 176 -34.49 3.15 -28.05
C THR A 176 -34.95 3.77 -29.37
N GLN A 177 -35.27 2.94 -30.36
CA GLN A 177 -35.93 3.40 -31.58
C GLN A 177 -37.34 3.85 -31.22
N GLU A 178 -37.58 5.16 -31.28
CA GLU A 178 -38.92 5.73 -31.28
C GLU A 178 -39.71 5.18 -32.47
N ARG A 179 -40.82 4.53 -32.18
CA ARG A 179 -41.83 4.17 -33.19
C ARG A 179 -42.68 5.41 -33.45
N THR A 180 -42.60 5.95 -34.66
CA THR A 180 -43.54 6.94 -35.18
C THR A 180 -44.93 6.32 -35.33
N PRO A 181 -46.00 6.90 -34.77
CA PRO A 181 -47.36 6.45 -35.07
C PRO A 181 -47.85 7.08 -36.39
N CYS A 182 -48.75 6.34 -37.05
CA CYS A 182 -49.44 6.71 -38.29
C CYS A 182 -50.46 7.83 -38.09
#